data_AF-A0A1V4T990-F1
#
_entry.id   AF-A0A1V4T990-F1
#
_cell.length_a   1.000
_cell.length_b   1.000
_cell.length_c   1.000
_cell.angle_alpha   90.00
_cell.angle_beta   90.00
_cell.angle_gamma   90.00
#
_symmetry.space_group_name_H-M   'P 1'
#
loop_
_entity.id
_entity.type
_entity.pdbx_description
1 polymer ?
#
loop_
_entity_poly.entity_id
_entity_poly.type
_entity_poly.pdbx_seq_one_letter_code
_entity_poly.pdbx_strand_id
1 'polypeptide(L)'
;MIDFNSILKDIEPSQEEEEKVHNLAKKLMEIINFTAQNKDIAGEAVLLGSVAKNTWISSEDNGDKDLDIDIFIKFPLTTSLDDLKSHGLELAEKCIKQLDGTHEERYASHPYLTGTIQGYQVDLVPCYDIKHSNELKSAVDRTLLHTQYVMKNLKTDEEKEVRLLKRFMQMVGTYGSEFKVGGFSGYLCELLVIHYGTFVDVLQGAWDEWEPSYQIDLMDYGTAKLFNDPLVVVDPTDENRNVSAALTLQKMSEFVIAAGNFLTKPEKSYFYPKVINYNREDILEEFSQRETTSLILTFSAPDIPSDALHPQIRKTEKSLVKILETEDFSVLGSDSWSNADAMDENVGSDKDTDHEGNKTATKKVVILLEMNTWSLPVFKKRNGPAIWDKDNTSKFLKKHPDSWVEGDQWKTLSKRRYQDVDSLIHGILKPDGISRLRVGKHLKKEILKNYQLLDVVDVLNSEETDKGLLEFLHHYLNKDEFLIR
;
A
#
# COMPACT_ATOMS: atom_id res chain seq x y z
N MET A 1 -4.72 -33.61 -2.27
CA MET A 1 -5.40 -32.75 -1.27
C MET A 1 -4.30 -32.24 -0.36
N ILE A 2 -4.16 -30.93 -0.21
CA ILE A 2 -3.17 -30.35 0.70
C ILE A 2 -3.58 -30.68 2.14
N ASP A 3 -2.60 -31.05 2.97
CA ASP A 3 -2.79 -31.16 4.41
C ASP A 3 -2.61 -29.78 5.05
N PHE A 4 -3.72 -29.07 5.24
CA PHE A 4 -3.71 -27.75 5.88
C PHE A 4 -3.25 -27.79 7.34
N ASN A 5 -3.36 -28.93 8.03
CA ASN A 5 -2.88 -29.05 9.42
C ASN A 5 -1.35 -28.91 9.50
N SER A 6 -0.63 -29.39 8.48
CA SER A 6 0.83 -29.20 8.39
C SER A 6 1.18 -27.73 8.23
N ILE A 7 0.40 -26.98 7.45
CA ILE A 7 0.63 -25.54 7.24
C ILE A 7 0.28 -24.77 8.52
N LEU A 8 -0.85 -25.10 9.14
CA LEU A 8 -1.30 -24.50 10.40
C LEU A 8 -0.25 -24.65 11.50
N LYS A 9 0.39 -25.81 11.63
CA LYS A 9 1.50 -26.00 12.59
C LYS A 9 2.68 -25.05 12.39
N ASP A 10 2.90 -24.58 11.17
CA ASP A 10 4.00 -23.69 10.83
C ASP A 10 3.63 -22.21 11.00
N ILE A 11 2.33 -21.86 11.01
CA ILE A 11 1.84 -20.47 11.04
C ILE A 11 1.03 -20.11 12.30
N GLU A 12 0.61 -21.10 13.08
CA GLU A 12 -0.02 -20.90 14.38
C GLU A 12 1.04 -20.58 15.43
N PRO A 13 0.74 -19.68 16.38
CA PRO A 13 1.62 -19.51 17.54
C PRO A 13 1.77 -20.84 18.28
N SER A 14 2.96 -21.11 18.78
CA SER A 14 3.13 -22.17 19.77
C SER A 14 2.34 -21.84 21.04
N GLN A 15 1.94 -22.86 21.80
CA GLN A 15 1.28 -22.63 23.10
C GLN A 15 2.12 -21.72 24.03
N GLU A 16 3.45 -21.86 24.01
CA GLU A 16 4.35 -21.02 24.80
C GLU A 16 4.33 -19.56 24.34
N GLU A 17 4.28 -19.32 23.03
CA GLU A 17 4.18 -17.97 22.48
C GLU A 17 2.82 -17.35 22.79
N GLU A 18 1.74 -18.10 22.61
CA GLU A 18 0.39 -17.65 22.94
C GLU A 18 0.29 -17.27 24.42
N GLU A 19 0.80 -18.10 25.32
CA GLU A 19 0.85 -17.80 26.75
C GLU A 19 1.70 -16.56 27.06
N LYS A 20 2.87 -16.39 26.43
CA LYS A 20 3.73 -15.21 26.61
C LYS A 20 3.01 -13.93 26.21
N VAL A 21 2.38 -13.92 25.04
CA VAL A 21 1.73 -12.70 24.54
C VAL A 21 0.47 -12.38 25.34
N HIS A 22 -0.36 -13.36 25.68
CA HIS A 22 -1.54 -13.12 26.52
C HIS A 22 -1.15 -12.61 27.92
N ASN A 23 -0.07 -13.15 28.49
CA ASN A 23 0.46 -12.65 29.77
C ASN A 23 0.99 -11.22 29.65
N LEU A 24 1.68 -10.88 28.55
CA LEU A 24 2.14 -9.51 28.29
C LEU A 24 0.95 -8.56 28.12
N ALA A 25 -0.03 -8.89 27.28
CA ALA A 25 -1.25 -8.12 27.10
C ALA A 25 -1.99 -7.88 28.41
N LYS A 26 -2.14 -8.92 29.24
CA LYS A 26 -2.74 -8.81 30.57
C LYS A 26 -1.96 -7.85 31.47
N LYS A 27 -0.64 -7.98 31.51
CA LYS A 27 0.24 -7.10 32.28
C LYS A 27 0.14 -5.63 31.84
N LEU A 28 0.10 -5.38 30.53
CA LEU A 28 -0.10 -4.04 29.96
C LEU A 28 -1.42 -3.43 30.43
N MET A 29 -2.53 -4.19 30.31
CA MET A 29 -3.85 -3.75 30.76
C MET A 29 -3.89 -3.47 32.27
N GLU A 30 -3.28 -4.34 33.09
CA GLU A 30 -3.21 -4.16 34.54
C GLU A 30 -2.45 -2.87 34.92
N ILE A 31 -1.32 -2.60 34.27
CA ILE A 31 -0.53 -1.38 34.51
C ILE A 31 -1.32 -0.13 34.13
N ILE A 32 -1.96 -0.13 32.96
CA ILE A 32 -2.77 1.00 32.49
C ILE A 32 -3.94 1.25 33.44
N ASN A 33 -4.71 0.20 33.77
CA ASN A 33 -5.87 0.31 34.65
C ASN A 33 -5.49 0.76 36.06
N PHE A 34 -4.40 0.24 36.63
CA PHE A 34 -3.89 0.67 37.93
C PHE A 34 -3.44 2.14 37.90
N THR A 35 -2.75 2.55 36.82
CA THR A 35 -2.29 3.94 36.66
C THR A 35 -3.47 4.90 36.50
N ALA A 36 -4.49 4.50 35.73
CA ALA A 36 -5.71 5.28 35.54
C ALA A 36 -6.45 5.49 36.86
N GLN A 37 -6.65 4.43 37.65
CA GLN A 37 -7.28 4.50 38.97
C GLN A 37 -6.51 5.40 39.94
N ASN A 38 -5.18 5.28 40.02
CA ASN A 38 -4.35 6.11 40.91
C ASN A 38 -4.36 7.60 40.56
N LYS A 39 -4.70 7.93 39.32
CA LYS A 39 -4.73 9.31 38.81
C LYS A 39 -6.13 9.89 38.66
N ASP A 40 -7.15 9.12 39.02
CA ASP A 40 -8.56 9.48 38.80
C ASP A 40 -8.86 9.79 37.31
N ILE A 41 -8.19 9.04 36.41
CA ILE A 41 -8.41 9.11 34.96
C ILE A 41 -9.43 8.03 34.58
N ALA A 42 -10.50 8.43 33.89
CA ALA A 42 -11.58 7.54 33.47
C ALA A 42 -11.24 6.64 32.26
N GLY A 43 -9.99 6.18 32.14
CA GLY A 43 -9.52 5.31 31.07
C GLY A 43 -9.51 3.84 31.49
N GLU A 44 -9.95 2.94 30.61
CA GLU A 44 -9.92 1.48 30.84
C GLU A 44 -9.22 0.80 29.66
N ALA A 45 -8.26 -0.08 29.94
CA ALA A 45 -7.53 -0.82 28.92
C ALA A 45 -8.30 -2.05 28.45
N VAL A 46 -8.31 -2.29 27.14
CA VAL A 46 -8.92 -3.45 26.49
C VAL A 46 -8.00 -3.96 25.37
N LEU A 47 -7.82 -5.27 25.31
CA LEU A 47 -7.11 -5.95 24.22
C LEU A 47 -8.04 -6.07 23.01
N LEU A 48 -7.59 -5.59 21.86
CA LEU A 48 -8.29 -5.68 20.57
C LEU A 48 -7.41 -6.38 19.53
N GLY A 49 -7.77 -6.23 18.25
CA GLY A 49 -6.91 -6.66 17.16
C GLY A 49 -6.85 -8.17 16.97
N SER A 50 -5.87 -8.61 16.17
CA SER A 50 -5.72 -10.02 15.80
C SER A 50 -5.44 -10.93 17.00
N VAL A 51 -4.78 -10.39 18.04
CA VAL A 51 -4.57 -11.06 19.33
C VAL A 51 -5.90 -11.41 19.99
N ALA A 52 -6.77 -10.42 20.20
CA ALA A 52 -8.06 -10.61 20.89
C ALA A 52 -8.97 -11.61 20.17
N LYS A 53 -8.87 -11.65 18.84
CA LYS A 53 -9.66 -12.52 17.96
C LYS A 53 -9.03 -13.90 17.77
N ASN A 54 -7.81 -14.12 18.25
CA ASN A 54 -7.01 -15.32 18.01
C ASN A 54 -6.82 -15.63 16.50
N THR A 55 -6.58 -14.59 15.67
CA THR A 55 -6.44 -14.72 14.21
C THR A 55 -5.08 -14.27 13.67
N TRP A 56 -4.10 -14.05 14.55
CA TRP A 56 -2.74 -13.68 14.15
C TRP A 56 -1.98 -14.86 13.51
N ILE A 57 -0.87 -14.56 12.84
CA ILE A 57 0.05 -15.56 12.32
C ILE A 57 1.34 -15.45 13.13
N SER A 58 1.87 -16.58 13.59
CA SER A 58 3.24 -16.65 14.07
C SER A 58 4.12 -16.92 12.86
N SER A 59 4.94 -15.95 12.45
CA SER A 59 5.99 -16.20 11.47
C SER A 59 7.30 -15.63 11.97
N GLU A 60 8.30 -16.49 12.10
CA GLU A 60 9.70 -16.13 12.34
C GLU A 60 10.49 -16.05 11.03
N ASP A 61 9.82 -16.03 9.86
CA ASP A 61 10.45 -16.23 8.53
C ASP A 61 11.60 -15.25 8.24
N ASN A 62 11.65 -14.09 8.91
CA ASN A 62 12.70 -13.08 8.77
C ASN A 62 13.33 -12.63 10.10
N GLY A 63 13.11 -13.36 11.20
CA GLY A 63 13.58 -12.96 12.54
C GLY A 63 12.86 -11.75 13.14
N ASP A 64 11.87 -11.20 12.44
CA ASP A 64 11.02 -10.10 12.89
C ASP A 64 9.60 -10.63 13.12
N LYS A 65 9.01 -10.29 14.27
CA LYS A 65 7.67 -10.74 14.64
C LYS A 65 6.65 -9.77 14.05
N ASP A 66 5.95 -10.18 13.00
CA ASP A 66 4.84 -9.45 12.38
C ASP A 66 3.57 -9.55 13.25
N LEU A 67 3.73 -9.18 14.53
CA LEU A 67 2.71 -9.24 15.56
C LEU A 67 2.66 -7.93 16.32
N ASP A 68 1.53 -7.23 16.14
CA ASP A 68 1.13 -6.10 16.95
C ASP A 68 0.16 -6.51 18.07
N ILE A 69 0.49 -6.14 19.30
CA ILE A 69 -0.41 -6.25 20.46
C ILE A 69 -1.19 -4.95 20.59
N ASP A 70 -2.44 -4.96 20.13
CA ASP A 70 -3.34 -3.81 20.17
C ASP A 70 -4.01 -3.62 21.54
N ILE A 71 -3.51 -2.70 22.36
CA ILE A 71 -4.17 -2.31 23.63
C ILE A 71 -4.82 -0.94 23.46
N PHE A 72 -6.15 -0.93 23.48
CA PHE A 72 -6.93 0.30 23.42
C PHE A 72 -7.25 0.80 24.83
N ILE A 73 -7.22 2.11 25.02
CA ILE A 73 -7.60 2.77 26.28
C ILE A 73 -8.92 3.50 26.04
N LYS A 74 -10.03 2.87 26.42
CA LYS A 74 -11.37 3.41 26.18
C LYS A 74 -11.75 4.46 27.23
N PHE A 75 -12.26 5.58 26.77
CA PHE A 75 -12.73 6.70 27.58
C PHE A 75 -14.23 6.93 27.37
N PRO A 76 -14.97 7.42 28.39
CA PRO A 76 -16.37 7.81 28.24
C PRO A 76 -16.59 8.84 27.13
N LEU A 77 -17.77 8.79 26.50
CA LEU A 77 -18.17 9.77 25.48
C LEU A 77 -18.25 11.22 26.00
N THR A 78 -18.28 11.42 27.31
CA THR A 78 -18.23 12.76 27.92
C THR A 78 -16.84 13.37 27.97
N THR A 79 -15.78 12.58 27.76
CA THR A 79 -14.38 13.04 27.79
C THR A 79 -14.08 13.94 26.59
N SER A 80 -13.41 15.07 26.83
CA SER A 80 -13.01 15.98 25.74
C SER A 80 -11.92 15.32 24.87
N LEU A 81 -11.77 15.77 23.61
CA LEU A 81 -10.75 15.22 22.72
C LEU A 81 -9.32 15.51 23.25
N ASP A 82 -9.12 16.66 23.89
CA ASP A 82 -7.83 17.05 24.44
C ASP A 82 -7.48 16.21 25.67
N ASP A 83 -8.47 15.91 26.52
CA ASP A 83 -8.29 15.01 27.67
C ASP A 83 -8.03 13.57 27.21
N LEU A 84 -8.75 13.08 26.19
CA LEU A 84 -8.54 11.75 25.62
C LEU A 84 -7.09 11.60 25.11
N LYS A 85 -6.59 12.61 24.39
CA LYS A 85 -5.20 12.62 23.89
C LYS A 85 -4.20 12.68 25.03
N SER A 86 -4.34 13.68 25.91
CA SER A 86 -3.35 13.93 26.96
C SER A 86 -3.30 12.81 27.99
N HIS A 87 -4.45 12.39 28.53
CA HIS A 87 -4.52 11.27 29.47
C HIS A 87 -4.20 9.94 28.80
N GLY A 88 -4.65 9.72 27.57
CA GLY A 88 -4.35 8.51 26.80
C GLY A 88 -2.86 8.30 26.59
N LEU A 89 -2.16 9.32 26.07
CA LEU A 89 -0.72 9.29 25.88
C LEU A 89 0.03 9.18 27.21
N GLU A 90 -0.44 9.87 28.27
CA GLU A 90 0.17 9.76 29.59
C GLU A 90 0.12 8.33 30.15
N LEU A 91 -1.05 7.68 30.04
CA LEU A 91 -1.22 6.30 30.48
C LEU A 91 -0.34 5.34 29.66
N ALA A 92 -0.30 5.54 28.34
CA ALA A 92 0.52 4.75 27.43
C ALA A 92 2.03 4.90 27.74
N GLU A 93 2.53 6.13 27.87
CA GLU A 93 3.95 6.42 28.13
C GLU A 93 4.39 5.83 29.47
N LYS A 94 3.54 5.94 30.51
CA LYS A 94 3.80 5.32 31.82
C LYS A 94 3.85 3.80 31.75
N CYS A 95 2.98 3.19 30.94
CA CYS A 95 2.96 1.75 30.75
C CYS A 95 4.27 1.26 30.11
N ILE A 96 4.68 1.89 29.01
CA ILE A 96 5.93 1.58 28.32
C ILE A 96 7.14 1.76 29.25
N LYS A 97 7.22 2.89 29.98
CA LYS A 97 8.32 3.18 30.91
C LYS A 97 8.43 2.15 32.05
N GLN A 98 7.31 1.62 32.55
CA GLN A 98 7.33 0.60 33.61
C GLN A 98 7.82 -0.76 33.14
N LEU A 99 7.81 -1.01 31.83
CA LEU A 99 8.25 -2.27 31.22
C LEU A 99 9.58 -2.13 30.48
N ASP A 100 10.29 -1.01 30.68
CA ASP A 100 11.55 -0.68 30.03
C ASP A 100 11.50 -0.80 28.50
N GLY A 101 10.34 -0.44 27.91
CA GLY A 101 10.12 -0.46 26.47
C GLY A 101 10.59 0.81 25.76
N THR A 102 10.76 0.72 24.45
CA THR A 102 10.93 1.89 23.56
C THR A 102 9.58 2.31 23.00
N HIS A 103 9.44 3.58 22.61
CA HIS A 103 8.24 4.03 21.92
C HIS A 103 8.52 5.18 20.96
N GLU A 104 7.63 5.32 20.00
CA GLU A 104 7.49 6.49 19.13
C GLU A 104 6.01 6.91 19.09
N GLU A 105 5.77 8.21 18.94
CA GLU A 105 4.43 8.73 18.73
C GLU A 105 4.07 8.59 17.25
N ARG A 106 2.97 7.87 16.97
CA ARG A 106 2.40 7.76 15.62
C ARG A 106 1.07 8.48 15.56
N TYR A 107 0.59 8.72 14.34
CA TYR A 107 -0.64 9.47 14.10
C TYR A 107 -1.58 8.74 13.16
N ALA A 108 -2.81 8.52 13.60
CA ALA A 108 -3.92 8.04 12.77
C ALA A 108 -5.05 9.09 12.73
N SER A 109 -6.14 8.90 13.50
CA SER A 109 -7.16 9.95 13.71
C SER A 109 -6.72 10.98 14.77
N HIS A 110 -5.94 10.52 15.75
CA HIS A 110 -5.26 11.31 16.76
C HIS A 110 -3.95 10.58 17.10
N PRO A 111 -3.05 11.19 17.90
CA PRO A 111 -1.82 10.53 18.32
C PRO A 111 -2.09 9.24 19.09
N TYR A 112 -1.19 8.28 18.96
CA TYR A 112 -1.08 7.06 19.75
C TYR A 112 0.39 6.70 19.91
N LEU A 113 0.71 5.84 20.87
CA LEU A 113 2.07 5.34 21.03
C LEU A 113 2.16 3.93 20.46
N THR A 114 3.18 3.71 19.64
CA THR A 114 3.65 2.37 19.29
C THR A 114 4.98 2.15 19.97
N GLY A 115 5.30 0.91 20.34
CA GLY A 115 6.53 0.64 21.05
C GLY A 115 6.91 -0.83 21.07
N THR A 116 8.17 -1.10 21.35
CA THR A 116 8.68 -2.46 21.50
C THR A 116 8.82 -2.80 22.98
N ILE A 117 8.08 -3.82 23.42
CA ILE A 117 8.08 -4.31 24.81
C ILE A 117 8.33 -5.80 24.80
N GLN A 118 9.42 -6.23 25.46
CA GLN A 118 9.83 -7.65 25.52
C GLN A 118 9.95 -8.32 24.14
N GLY A 119 10.32 -7.55 23.11
CA GLY A 119 10.48 -8.03 21.73
C GLY A 119 9.19 -8.10 20.91
N TYR A 120 8.05 -7.62 21.43
CA TYR A 120 6.80 -7.50 20.69
C TYR A 120 6.49 -6.04 20.38
N GLN A 121 5.91 -5.76 19.22
CA GLN A 121 5.31 -4.46 18.94
C GLN A 121 3.99 -4.33 19.69
N VAL A 122 3.77 -3.16 20.28
CA VAL A 122 2.61 -2.86 21.11
C VAL A 122 2.07 -1.49 20.72
N ASP A 123 0.81 -1.47 20.30
CA ASP A 123 0.08 -0.25 20.01
C ASP A 123 -0.83 0.10 21.18
N LEU A 124 -0.60 1.29 21.76
CA LEU A 124 -1.37 1.84 22.88
C LEU A 124 -2.23 3.00 22.38
N VAL A 125 -3.50 2.72 22.09
CA VAL A 125 -4.38 3.62 21.34
C VAL A 125 -5.51 4.13 22.23
N PRO A 126 -5.57 5.45 22.55
CA PRO A 126 -6.74 5.99 23.25
C PRO A 126 -7.95 6.02 22.31
N CYS A 127 -9.15 5.74 22.82
CA CYS A 127 -10.37 5.78 22.01
C CYS A 127 -11.60 6.09 22.86
N TYR A 128 -12.74 6.35 22.21
CA TYR A 128 -14.01 6.45 22.90
C TYR A 128 -14.68 5.08 23.06
N ASP A 129 -15.24 4.82 24.25
CA ASP A 129 -16.06 3.64 24.55
C ASP A 129 -17.43 3.76 23.86
N ILE A 130 -17.50 3.33 22.60
CA ILE A 130 -18.73 3.32 21.80
C ILE A 130 -19.41 1.94 21.84
N LYS A 131 -20.74 1.94 21.76
CA LYS A 131 -21.57 0.72 21.63
C LYS A 131 -22.20 0.62 20.25
N HIS A 132 -22.37 1.75 19.57
CA HIS A 132 -22.98 1.83 18.24
C HIS A 132 -22.19 2.78 17.34
N SER A 133 -22.23 2.53 16.03
CA SER A 133 -21.49 3.34 15.04
C SER A 133 -21.96 4.80 14.94
N ASN A 134 -23.19 5.11 15.36
CA ASN A 134 -23.67 6.50 15.43
C ASN A 134 -23.06 7.32 16.59
N GLU A 135 -22.34 6.67 17.52
CA GLU A 135 -21.60 7.33 18.60
C GLU A 135 -20.15 7.65 18.22
N LEU A 136 -19.74 7.26 17.01
CA LEU A 136 -18.37 7.37 16.52
C LEU A 136 -17.90 8.83 16.48
N LYS A 137 -16.74 9.09 17.10
CA LYS A 137 -16.08 10.41 17.08
C LYS A 137 -14.79 10.41 16.29
N SER A 138 -14.16 9.24 16.15
CA SER A 138 -12.94 9.03 15.38
C SER A 138 -12.99 7.67 14.68
N ALA A 139 -12.17 7.49 13.63
CA ALA A 139 -12.16 6.21 12.91
C ALA A 139 -11.65 5.05 13.76
N VAL A 140 -10.80 5.32 14.78
CA VAL A 140 -10.21 4.29 15.65
C VAL A 140 -11.21 3.72 16.65
N ASP A 141 -12.26 4.47 17.03
CA ASP A 141 -13.29 4.00 17.96
C ASP A 141 -14.00 2.74 17.40
N ARG A 142 -14.09 2.63 16.07
CA ARG A 142 -14.76 1.53 15.37
C ARG A 142 -14.09 0.18 15.63
N THR A 143 -12.80 0.15 15.95
CA THR A 143 -12.03 -1.08 16.21
C THR A 143 -12.63 -1.90 17.37
N LEU A 144 -13.27 -1.23 18.34
CA LEU A 144 -14.04 -1.88 19.41
C LEU A 144 -15.17 -2.74 18.86
N LEU A 145 -16.00 -2.14 18.00
CA LEU A 145 -17.15 -2.80 17.38
C LEU A 145 -16.71 -3.92 16.43
N HIS A 146 -15.63 -3.70 15.67
CA HIS A 146 -15.05 -4.72 14.78
C HIS A 146 -14.62 -5.96 15.54
N THR A 147 -13.86 -5.77 16.62
CA THR A 147 -13.37 -6.87 17.45
C THR A 147 -14.54 -7.64 18.05
N GLN A 148 -15.52 -6.94 18.63
CA GLN A 148 -16.73 -7.56 19.18
C GLN A 148 -17.55 -8.31 18.13
N TYR A 149 -17.70 -7.75 16.93
CA TYR A 149 -18.43 -8.40 15.85
C TYR A 149 -17.74 -9.70 15.42
N VAL A 150 -16.42 -9.68 15.20
CA VAL A 150 -15.68 -10.88 14.78
C VAL A 150 -15.74 -11.95 15.86
N MET A 151 -15.45 -11.62 17.12
CA MET A 151 -15.52 -12.58 18.22
C MET A 151 -16.91 -13.21 18.40
N LYS A 152 -17.98 -12.50 18.05
CA LYS A 152 -19.35 -13.01 18.13
C LYS A 152 -19.73 -13.93 16.97
N ASN A 153 -19.19 -13.69 15.78
CA ASN A 153 -19.65 -14.34 14.54
C ASN A 153 -18.66 -15.37 13.98
N LEU A 154 -17.38 -15.29 14.34
CA LEU A 154 -16.39 -16.29 13.98
C LEU A 154 -16.63 -17.57 14.80
N LYS A 155 -16.91 -18.68 14.13
CA LYS A 155 -17.18 -19.97 14.78
C LYS A 155 -15.88 -20.62 15.24
N THR A 156 -16.01 -21.62 16.12
CA THR A 156 -14.87 -22.44 16.53
C THR A 156 -14.18 -23.05 15.31
N ASP A 157 -12.85 -22.99 15.28
CA ASP A 157 -11.95 -23.42 14.22
C ASP A 157 -11.90 -22.51 12.97
N GLU A 158 -12.82 -21.55 12.79
CA GLU A 158 -12.75 -20.59 11.67
C GLU A 158 -11.55 -19.63 11.81
N GLU A 159 -10.99 -19.47 13.02
CA GLU A 159 -9.74 -18.71 13.21
C GLU A 159 -8.56 -19.30 12.42
N LYS A 160 -8.56 -20.61 12.20
CA LYS A 160 -7.54 -21.33 11.41
C LYS A 160 -7.68 -21.03 9.92
N GLU A 161 -8.92 -20.96 9.44
CA GLU A 161 -9.25 -20.57 8.07
C GLU A 161 -8.83 -19.13 7.79
N VAL A 162 -9.01 -18.22 8.76
CA VAL A 162 -8.51 -16.84 8.66
C VAL A 162 -6.97 -16.80 8.55
N ARG A 163 -6.26 -17.60 9.35
CA ARG A 163 -4.79 -17.70 9.27
C ARG A 163 -4.32 -18.22 7.92
N LEU A 164 -4.95 -19.26 7.40
CA LEU A 164 -4.64 -19.79 6.06
C LEU A 164 -4.86 -18.72 4.98
N LEU A 165 -5.98 -17.98 5.04
CA LEU A 165 -6.28 -16.92 4.09
C LEU A 165 -5.27 -15.78 4.15
N LYS A 166 -4.96 -15.28 5.36
CA LYS A 166 -3.95 -14.24 5.56
C LYS A 166 -2.58 -14.70 5.04
N ARG A 167 -2.17 -15.92 5.38
CA ARG A 167 -0.89 -16.48 4.95
C ARG A 167 -0.81 -16.62 3.43
N PHE A 168 -1.86 -17.15 2.81
CA PHE A 168 -1.96 -17.24 1.36
C PHE A 168 -1.84 -15.85 0.71
N MET A 169 -2.59 -14.86 1.20
CA MET A 169 -2.55 -13.49 0.71
C MET A 169 -1.18 -12.82 0.90
N GLN A 170 -0.48 -13.08 2.02
CA GLN A 170 0.89 -12.61 2.25
C GLN A 170 1.83 -13.18 1.18
N MET A 171 1.75 -14.48 0.91
CA MET A 171 2.60 -15.14 -0.08
C MET A 171 2.31 -14.65 -1.51
N VAL A 172 1.05 -14.47 -1.89
CA VAL A 172 0.73 -13.99 -3.25
C VAL A 172 0.84 -12.46 -3.37
N GLY A 173 1.30 -11.76 -2.34
CA GLY A 173 1.58 -10.32 -2.38
C GLY A 173 0.33 -9.43 -2.39
N THR A 174 -0.78 -9.92 -1.82
CA THR A 174 -2.08 -9.22 -1.79
C THR A 174 -2.53 -8.82 -0.37
N TYR A 175 -1.86 -9.29 0.68
CA TYR A 175 -2.15 -8.89 2.06
C TYR A 175 -1.55 -7.52 2.41
N GLY A 176 -2.28 -6.72 3.18
CA GLY A 176 -1.85 -5.39 3.63
C GLY A 176 -2.71 -4.26 3.03
N SER A 177 -3.38 -3.48 3.87
CA SER A 177 -4.24 -2.37 3.44
C SER A 177 -3.53 -1.00 3.40
N GLU A 178 -2.27 -0.94 3.81
CA GLU A 178 -1.43 0.22 3.68
C GLU A 178 -1.27 0.65 2.22
N PHE A 179 -1.08 1.94 1.98
CA PHE A 179 -1.09 2.50 0.62
C PHE A 179 0.02 1.96 -0.28
N LYS A 180 1.09 1.42 0.31
CA LYS A 180 2.19 0.77 -0.41
C LYS A 180 1.70 -0.46 -1.16
N VAL A 181 0.95 -1.34 -0.49
CA VAL A 181 0.37 -2.53 -1.10
C VAL A 181 -0.96 -2.18 -1.79
N GLY A 182 -1.93 -1.66 -1.03
CA GLY A 182 -3.32 -1.45 -1.50
C GLY A 182 -4.08 -2.76 -1.65
N GLY A 183 -3.91 -3.67 -0.70
CA GLY A 183 -4.41 -5.04 -0.65
C GLY A 183 -5.48 -5.27 0.43
N PHE A 184 -5.57 -6.50 0.93
CA PHE A 184 -6.58 -6.95 1.88
C PHE A 184 -6.15 -6.68 3.32
N SER A 185 -7.04 -6.05 4.12
CA SER A 185 -6.81 -5.88 5.56
C SER A 185 -7.12 -7.15 6.35
N GLY A 186 -6.53 -7.31 7.54
CA GLY A 186 -6.86 -8.44 8.42
C GLY A 186 -8.34 -8.55 8.79
N TYR A 187 -9.02 -7.40 8.98
CA TYR A 187 -10.47 -7.37 9.24
C TYR A 187 -11.28 -7.80 8.01
N LEU A 188 -10.85 -7.42 6.79
CA LEU A 188 -11.47 -7.90 5.56
C LEU A 188 -11.35 -9.43 5.44
N CYS A 189 -10.18 -10.00 5.72
CA CYS A 189 -9.99 -11.46 5.71
C CYS A 189 -10.95 -12.18 6.67
N GLU A 190 -11.15 -11.63 7.87
CA GLU A 190 -12.09 -12.19 8.86
C GLU A 190 -13.54 -12.15 8.36
N LEU A 191 -13.97 -11.03 7.76
CA LEU A 191 -15.32 -10.93 7.19
C LEU A 191 -15.54 -11.86 6.00
N LEU A 192 -14.52 -12.06 5.16
CA LEU A 192 -14.57 -13.01 4.06
C LEU A 192 -14.77 -14.44 4.57
N VAL A 193 -14.02 -14.85 5.60
CA VAL A 193 -14.21 -16.19 6.21
C VAL A 193 -15.57 -16.29 6.90
N ILE A 194 -16.04 -15.24 7.60
CA ILE A 194 -17.40 -15.24 8.18
C ILE A 194 -18.47 -15.42 7.09
N HIS A 195 -18.28 -14.83 5.91
CA HIS A 195 -19.21 -14.93 4.78
C HIS A 195 -19.20 -16.31 4.11
N TYR A 196 -18.01 -16.80 3.74
CA TYR A 196 -17.84 -18.00 2.92
C TYR A 196 -17.66 -19.29 3.75
N GLY A 197 -17.22 -19.18 5.01
CA GLY A 197 -17.02 -20.29 5.94
C GLY A 197 -15.58 -20.79 6.02
N THR A 198 -14.97 -21.16 4.89
CA THR A 198 -13.61 -21.73 4.86
C THR A 198 -12.67 -20.96 3.93
N PHE A 199 -11.36 -21.11 4.12
CA PHE A 199 -10.34 -20.56 3.22
C PHE A 199 -10.59 -20.97 1.77
N VAL A 200 -10.89 -22.26 1.53
CA VAL A 200 -11.12 -22.78 0.18
C VAL A 200 -12.39 -22.18 -0.43
N ASP A 201 -13.45 -22.00 0.35
CA ASP A 201 -14.70 -21.40 -0.12
C ASP A 201 -14.52 -19.90 -0.45
N VAL A 202 -13.66 -19.18 0.30
CA VAL A 202 -13.28 -17.80 -0.06
C VAL A 202 -12.59 -17.78 -1.42
N LEU A 203 -11.64 -18.69 -1.66
CA LEU A 203 -10.96 -18.78 -2.96
C LEU A 203 -11.93 -19.14 -4.09
N GLN A 204 -12.86 -20.07 -3.84
CA GLN A 204 -13.85 -20.49 -4.83
C GLN A 204 -14.79 -19.34 -5.19
N GLY A 205 -15.33 -18.63 -4.19
CA GLY A 205 -16.16 -17.45 -4.41
C GLY A 205 -15.41 -16.33 -5.14
N ALA A 206 -14.14 -16.12 -4.81
CA ALA A 206 -13.30 -15.16 -5.53
C ALA A 206 -13.09 -15.55 -6.99
N TRP A 207 -12.83 -16.81 -7.28
CA TRP A 207 -12.60 -17.30 -8.63
C TRP A 207 -13.87 -17.31 -9.50
N ASP A 208 -15.02 -17.68 -8.91
CA ASP A 208 -16.26 -17.87 -9.66
C ASP A 208 -17.08 -16.59 -9.83
N GLU A 209 -17.03 -15.67 -8.85
CA GLU A 209 -18.02 -14.59 -8.74
C GLU A 209 -17.41 -13.18 -8.76
N TRP A 210 -16.15 -13.01 -8.33
CA TRP A 210 -15.61 -11.66 -8.17
C TRP A 210 -15.30 -11.01 -9.51
N GLU A 211 -16.05 -9.96 -9.81
CA GLU A 211 -15.81 -9.01 -10.89
C GLU A 211 -15.71 -7.59 -10.33
N PRO A 212 -15.23 -6.59 -11.10
CA PRO A 212 -15.19 -5.22 -10.62
C PRO A 212 -16.56 -4.76 -10.11
N SER A 213 -16.57 -4.23 -8.88
CA SER A 213 -17.73 -3.81 -8.10
C SER A 213 -18.58 -4.94 -7.50
N TYR A 214 -18.02 -6.15 -7.34
CA TYR A 214 -18.64 -7.24 -6.57
C TYR A 214 -18.97 -6.80 -5.13
N GLN A 215 -20.10 -7.26 -4.59
CA GLN A 215 -20.68 -6.73 -3.34
C GLN A 215 -20.91 -7.85 -2.32
N ILE A 216 -20.47 -7.62 -1.08
CA ILE A 216 -20.75 -8.46 0.07
C ILE A 216 -21.40 -7.57 1.14
N ASP A 217 -22.64 -7.87 1.51
CA ASP A 217 -23.40 -7.15 2.54
C ASP A 217 -23.94 -8.17 3.55
N LEU A 218 -23.17 -8.44 4.60
CA LEU A 218 -23.47 -9.45 5.62
C LEU A 218 -24.74 -9.16 6.41
N MET A 219 -25.19 -7.90 6.42
CA MET A 219 -26.31 -7.42 7.23
C MET A 219 -27.51 -7.00 6.38
N ASP A 220 -27.44 -7.16 5.05
CA ASP A 220 -28.45 -6.75 4.08
C ASP A 220 -28.86 -5.26 4.22
N TYR A 221 -27.90 -4.36 4.53
CA TYR A 221 -28.16 -2.92 4.66
C TYR A 221 -28.61 -2.28 3.33
N GLY A 222 -28.13 -2.80 2.20
CA GLY A 222 -28.44 -2.29 0.86
C GLY A 222 -27.66 -1.03 0.48
N THR A 223 -26.64 -0.66 1.25
CA THR A 223 -25.81 0.54 1.03
C THR A 223 -24.62 0.30 0.11
N ALA A 224 -24.35 -0.95 -0.28
CA ALA A 224 -23.24 -1.31 -1.17
C ALA A 224 -23.18 -0.46 -2.47
N LYS A 225 -24.35 -0.07 -3.01
CA LYS A 225 -24.48 0.76 -4.23
C LYS A 225 -23.94 2.19 -4.09
N LEU A 226 -23.62 2.63 -2.88
CA LEU A 226 -23.05 3.96 -2.62
C LEU A 226 -21.53 4.00 -2.87
N PHE A 227 -20.89 2.85 -2.99
CA PHE A 227 -19.45 2.72 -3.19
C PHE A 227 -19.12 2.35 -4.63
N ASN A 228 -17.95 2.78 -5.11
CA ASN A 228 -17.47 2.53 -6.49
C ASN A 228 -16.12 1.80 -6.49
N ASP A 229 -15.81 1.11 -5.39
CA ASP A 229 -14.56 0.38 -5.22
C ASP A 229 -14.60 -0.97 -5.96
N PRO A 230 -13.42 -1.59 -6.23
CA PRO A 230 -13.34 -2.86 -6.97
C PRO A 230 -14.07 -4.01 -6.27
N LEU A 231 -13.97 -4.08 -4.95
CA LEU A 231 -14.75 -4.96 -4.09
C LEU A 231 -15.44 -4.06 -3.07
N VAL A 232 -16.72 -4.29 -2.83
CA VAL A 232 -17.50 -3.56 -1.83
C VAL A 232 -17.94 -4.53 -0.75
N VAL A 233 -17.30 -4.45 0.41
CA VAL A 233 -17.72 -5.20 1.60
C VAL A 233 -18.28 -4.20 2.60
N VAL A 234 -19.61 -4.18 2.75
CA VAL A 234 -20.29 -3.28 3.67
C VAL A 234 -19.93 -3.68 5.09
N ASP A 235 -19.44 -2.72 5.88
CA ASP A 235 -19.04 -2.97 7.26
C ASP A 235 -20.28 -3.35 8.09
N PRO A 236 -20.30 -4.55 8.70
CA PRO A 236 -21.47 -4.99 9.45
C PRO A 236 -21.75 -4.13 10.68
N THR A 237 -20.79 -3.32 11.14
CA THR A 237 -20.93 -2.40 12.27
C THR A 237 -21.33 -0.98 11.84
N ASP A 238 -21.18 -0.64 10.55
CA ASP A 238 -21.39 0.71 10.01
C ASP A 238 -21.80 0.65 8.53
N GLU A 239 -23.11 0.78 8.27
CA GLU A 239 -23.69 0.71 6.91
C GLU A 239 -23.09 1.73 5.92
N ASN A 240 -22.44 2.80 6.41
CA ASN A 240 -21.87 3.86 5.58
C ASN A 240 -20.37 3.64 5.28
N ARG A 241 -19.82 2.46 5.61
CA ARG A 241 -18.41 2.14 5.39
C ARG A 241 -18.22 0.93 4.48
N ASN A 242 -17.32 1.08 3.52
CA ASN A 242 -16.72 -0.02 2.78
C ASN A 242 -15.43 -0.48 3.48
N VAL A 243 -15.36 -1.75 3.88
CA VAL A 243 -14.19 -2.35 4.55
C VAL A 243 -13.00 -2.49 3.58
N SER A 244 -13.27 -2.69 2.29
CA SER A 244 -12.26 -2.88 1.23
C SER A 244 -11.89 -1.58 0.50
N ALA A 245 -12.13 -0.40 1.08
CA ALA A 245 -11.84 0.89 0.44
C ALA A 245 -10.36 1.11 0.07
N ALA A 246 -9.43 0.41 0.73
CA ALA A 246 -8.00 0.45 0.39
C ALA A 246 -7.59 -0.56 -0.70
N LEU A 247 -8.46 -1.54 -1.00
CA LEU A 247 -8.19 -2.60 -1.96
C LEU A 247 -8.22 -2.06 -3.38
N THR A 248 -7.09 -2.15 -4.07
CA THR A 248 -6.97 -1.74 -5.47
C THR A 248 -7.50 -2.82 -6.40
N LEU A 249 -7.95 -2.42 -7.60
CA LEU A 249 -8.41 -3.36 -8.62
C LEU A 249 -7.30 -4.34 -9.01
N GLN A 250 -6.04 -3.87 -9.03
CA GLN A 250 -4.88 -4.69 -9.30
C GLN A 250 -4.74 -5.82 -8.27
N LYS A 251 -4.72 -5.48 -6.97
CA LYS A 251 -4.59 -6.50 -5.90
C LYS A 251 -5.79 -7.44 -5.80
N MET A 252 -7.00 -6.96 -6.08
CA MET A 252 -8.17 -7.82 -6.20
C MET A 252 -8.00 -8.82 -7.35
N SER A 253 -7.60 -8.35 -8.53
CA SER A 253 -7.40 -9.20 -9.72
C SER A 253 -6.29 -10.23 -9.52
N GLU A 254 -5.17 -9.82 -8.93
CA GLU A 254 -4.06 -10.72 -8.58
C GLU A 254 -4.52 -11.83 -7.63
N PHE A 255 -5.32 -11.49 -6.61
CA PHE A 255 -5.88 -12.48 -5.69
C PHE A 255 -6.83 -13.46 -6.39
N VAL A 256 -7.73 -12.97 -7.25
CA VAL A 256 -8.66 -13.82 -8.03
C VAL A 256 -7.89 -14.82 -8.91
N ILE A 257 -6.86 -14.36 -9.62
CA ILE A 257 -6.02 -15.23 -10.45
C ILE A 257 -5.24 -16.24 -9.60
N ALA A 258 -4.62 -15.80 -8.50
CA ALA A 258 -3.89 -16.69 -7.61
C ALA A 258 -4.82 -17.75 -6.96
N ALA A 259 -6.06 -17.37 -6.62
CA ALA A 259 -7.09 -18.27 -6.13
C ALA A 259 -7.41 -19.36 -7.17
N GLY A 260 -7.69 -18.98 -8.43
CA GLY A 260 -7.95 -19.92 -9.51
C GLY A 260 -6.78 -20.87 -9.80
N ASN A 261 -5.55 -20.35 -9.77
CA ASN A 261 -4.33 -21.14 -9.94
C ASN A 261 -4.18 -22.19 -8.81
N PHE A 262 -4.38 -21.77 -7.56
CA PHE A 262 -4.34 -22.66 -6.40
C PHE A 262 -5.44 -23.73 -6.47
N LEU A 263 -6.68 -23.36 -6.80
CA LEU A 263 -7.79 -24.31 -6.94
C LEU A 263 -7.54 -25.35 -8.04
N THR A 264 -6.91 -24.94 -9.14
CA THR A 264 -6.56 -25.82 -10.25
C THR A 264 -5.42 -26.77 -9.90
N LYS A 265 -4.37 -26.26 -9.25
CA LYS A 265 -3.19 -27.03 -8.85
C LYS A 265 -2.77 -26.66 -7.42
N PRO A 266 -3.40 -27.26 -6.39
CA PRO A 266 -3.08 -26.92 -5.01
C PRO A 266 -1.65 -27.35 -4.65
N GLU A 267 -0.80 -26.38 -4.31
CA GLU A 267 0.57 -26.62 -3.83
C GLU A 267 0.84 -25.95 -2.48
N LYS A 268 1.72 -26.57 -1.67
CA LYS A 268 2.13 -26.04 -0.37
C LYS A 268 2.91 -24.73 -0.50
N SER A 269 3.61 -24.50 -1.60
CA SER A 269 4.41 -23.30 -1.89
C SER A 269 3.61 -21.99 -1.83
N TYR A 270 2.28 -22.05 -1.97
CA TYR A 270 1.38 -20.91 -1.74
C TYR A 270 1.35 -20.41 -0.29
N PHE A 271 1.93 -21.15 0.66
CA PHE A 271 1.96 -20.81 2.08
C PHE A 271 3.38 -20.59 2.62
N TYR A 272 4.41 -20.62 1.77
CA TYR A 272 5.80 -20.42 2.17
C TYR A 272 6.50 -19.36 1.31
N PRO A 273 7.52 -18.67 1.84
CA PRO A 273 8.27 -17.68 1.07
C PRO A 273 8.84 -18.31 -0.20
N LYS A 274 8.72 -17.60 -1.32
CA LYS A 274 9.36 -18.01 -2.57
C LYS A 274 10.80 -17.52 -2.53
N VAL A 275 11.76 -18.41 -2.75
CA VAL A 275 13.15 -18.00 -2.94
C VAL A 275 13.27 -17.43 -4.35
N ILE A 276 13.34 -16.11 -4.43
CA ILE A 276 13.46 -15.40 -5.70
C ILE A 276 14.93 -15.26 -6.01
N ASN A 277 15.38 -16.00 -7.02
CA ASN A 277 16.76 -15.93 -7.50
C ASN A 277 16.79 -15.00 -8.69
N TYR A 278 17.33 -13.81 -8.49
CA TYR A 278 17.65 -12.87 -9.55
C TYR A 278 19.14 -12.53 -9.49
N ASN A 279 19.74 -12.30 -10.65
CA ASN A 279 21.04 -11.67 -10.76
C ASN A 279 20.93 -10.48 -11.72
N ARG A 280 21.91 -9.59 -11.61
CA ARG A 280 21.95 -8.35 -12.39
C ARG A 280 22.05 -8.64 -13.88
N GLU A 281 22.84 -9.64 -14.26
CA GLU A 281 23.12 -10.00 -15.64
C GLU A 281 21.83 -10.45 -16.38
N ASP A 282 21.00 -11.27 -15.75
CA ASP A 282 19.72 -11.74 -16.31
C ASP A 282 18.72 -10.59 -16.46
N ILE A 283 18.61 -9.71 -15.45
CA ILE A 283 17.74 -8.52 -15.50
C ILE A 283 18.18 -7.59 -16.65
N LEU A 284 19.49 -7.36 -16.77
CA LEU A 284 20.10 -6.55 -17.83
C LEU A 284 19.80 -7.14 -19.21
N GLU A 285 19.98 -8.46 -19.35
CA GLU A 285 19.70 -9.17 -20.59
C GLU A 285 18.22 -9.04 -20.97
N GLU A 286 17.30 -9.23 -20.03
CA GLU A 286 15.86 -9.13 -20.32
C GLU A 286 15.45 -7.71 -20.77
N PHE A 287 15.88 -6.65 -20.06
CA PHE A 287 15.62 -5.27 -20.50
C PHE A 287 16.24 -4.98 -21.88
N SER A 288 17.45 -5.49 -22.14
CA SER A 288 18.13 -5.28 -23.43
C SER A 288 17.42 -5.99 -24.60
N GLN A 289 16.84 -7.17 -24.35
CA GLN A 289 16.13 -7.95 -25.36
C GLN A 289 14.74 -7.39 -25.72
N ARG A 290 14.14 -6.55 -24.86
CA ARG A 290 12.80 -5.96 -25.11
C ARG A 290 12.78 -4.91 -26.23
N GLU A 291 13.95 -4.39 -26.62
CA GLU A 291 14.09 -3.31 -27.62
C GLU A 291 13.23 -2.06 -27.31
N THR A 292 12.93 -1.85 -26.03
CA THR A 292 12.26 -0.67 -25.48
C THR A 292 13.28 0.34 -24.96
N THR A 293 12.82 1.54 -24.58
CA THR A 293 13.64 2.47 -23.78
C THR A 293 13.08 2.51 -22.37
N SER A 294 13.88 2.12 -21.39
CA SER A 294 13.48 2.06 -19.98
C SER A 294 14.23 3.11 -19.18
N LEU A 295 13.49 4.01 -18.54
CA LEU A 295 14.04 5.14 -17.81
C LEU A 295 13.71 5.05 -16.32
N ILE A 296 14.69 5.35 -15.48
CA ILE A 296 14.55 5.58 -14.04
C ILE A 296 14.62 7.07 -13.75
N LEU A 297 13.53 7.63 -13.24
CA LEU A 297 13.52 8.92 -12.56
C LEU A 297 13.78 8.68 -11.07
N THR A 298 14.90 9.19 -10.55
CA THR A 298 15.28 9.04 -9.14
C THR A 298 15.60 10.38 -8.47
N PHE A 299 15.25 10.49 -7.18
CA PHE A 299 15.47 11.68 -6.35
C PHE A 299 15.41 11.31 -4.86
N SER A 300 15.86 12.22 -3.98
CA SER A 300 15.83 12.00 -2.52
C SER A 300 14.39 11.85 -2.00
N ALA A 301 14.17 10.88 -1.13
CA ALA A 301 12.88 10.72 -0.47
C ALA A 301 12.68 11.83 0.59
N PRO A 302 11.52 12.52 0.61
CA PRO A 302 11.24 13.46 1.68
C PRO A 302 11.04 12.73 3.01
N ASP A 303 11.40 13.40 4.10
CA ASP A 303 11.21 12.91 5.47
C ASP A 303 9.73 13.03 5.88
N ILE A 304 8.93 12.04 5.48
CA ILE A 304 7.51 11.90 5.80
C ILE A 304 7.19 10.42 6.03
N PRO A 305 6.11 10.10 6.76
CA PRO A 305 5.67 8.72 6.95
C PRO A 305 5.35 8.01 5.62
N SER A 306 5.57 6.69 5.60
CA SER A 306 5.35 5.82 4.43
C SER A 306 3.95 5.98 3.81
N ASP A 307 2.92 6.05 4.66
CA ASP A 307 1.53 6.24 4.26
C ASP A 307 1.26 7.56 3.55
N ALA A 308 2.09 8.58 3.77
CA ALA A 308 2.04 9.84 3.03
C ALA A 308 2.93 9.80 1.78
N LEU A 309 4.00 9.01 1.79
CA LEU A 309 4.99 8.91 0.72
C LEU A 309 4.45 8.14 -0.50
N HIS A 310 4.04 6.88 -0.32
CA HIS A 310 3.64 6.00 -1.43
C HIS A 310 2.47 6.54 -2.27
N PRO A 311 1.39 7.12 -1.69
CA PRO A 311 0.35 7.75 -2.48
C PRO A 311 0.86 8.90 -3.35
N GLN A 312 1.84 9.66 -2.86
CA GLN A 312 2.42 10.76 -3.61
C GLN A 312 3.30 10.24 -4.76
N ILE A 313 4.03 9.13 -4.56
CA ILE A 313 4.84 8.49 -5.59
C ILE A 313 3.92 7.97 -6.70
N ARG A 314 2.94 7.10 -6.36
CA ARG A 314 1.96 6.54 -7.31
C ARG A 314 1.21 7.63 -8.09
N LYS A 315 0.81 8.71 -7.42
CA LYS A 315 0.15 9.84 -8.08
C LYS A 315 1.08 10.56 -9.08
N THR A 316 2.35 10.71 -8.73
CA THR A 316 3.35 11.34 -9.59
C THR A 316 3.67 10.47 -10.80
N GLU A 317 3.88 9.17 -10.60
CA GLU A 317 4.05 8.15 -11.65
C GLU A 317 2.88 8.18 -12.64
N LYS A 318 1.63 8.02 -12.17
CA LYS A 318 0.43 8.07 -13.03
C LYS A 318 0.30 9.41 -13.77
N SER A 319 0.72 10.51 -13.15
CA SER A 319 0.71 11.81 -13.81
C SER A 319 1.79 11.93 -14.89
N LEU A 320 2.95 11.30 -14.72
CA LEU A 320 4.01 11.25 -15.73
C LEU A 320 3.53 10.45 -16.94
N VAL A 321 3.05 9.21 -16.72
CA VAL A 321 2.48 8.35 -17.77
C VAL A 321 1.44 9.10 -18.59
N LYS A 322 0.48 9.75 -17.92
CA LYS A 322 -0.57 10.52 -18.60
C LYS A 322 -0.02 11.65 -19.49
N ILE A 323 1.03 12.36 -19.05
CA ILE A 323 1.64 13.44 -19.85
C ILE A 323 2.40 12.86 -21.04
N LEU A 324 3.14 11.77 -20.85
CA LEU A 324 3.84 11.07 -21.92
C LEU A 324 2.87 10.66 -23.02
N GLU A 325 1.79 9.96 -22.66
CA GLU A 325 0.76 9.53 -23.61
C GLU A 325 0.05 10.71 -24.30
N THR A 326 -0.22 11.79 -23.56
CA THR A 326 -0.83 13.00 -24.14
C THR A 326 0.06 13.69 -25.18
N GLU A 327 1.39 13.52 -25.09
CA GLU A 327 2.36 14.04 -26.06
C GLU A 327 2.74 13.02 -27.15
N ASP A 328 1.97 11.93 -27.25
CA ASP A 328 2.10 10.80 -28.19
C ASP A 328 3.27 9.84 -27.90
N PHE A 329 3.87 9.88 -26.71
CA PHE A 329 4.85 8.88 -26.29
C PHE A 329 4.13 7.69 -25.65
N SER A 330 4.15 6.53 -26.32
CA SER A 330 3.51 5.30 -25.83
C SER A 330 4.34 4.71 -24.68
N VAL A 331 3.73 4.56 -23.52
CA VAL A 331 4.30 3.89 -22.35
C VAL A 331 3.92 2.41 -22.42
N LEU A 332 4.88 1.50 -22.29
CA LEU A 332 4.63 0.06 -22.20
C LEU A 332 4.24 -0.33 -20.77
N GLY A 333 4.94 0.23 -19.78
CA GLY A 333 4.62 0.04 -18.38
C GLY A 333 5.32 1.06 -17.49
N SER A 334 4.80 1.22 -16.27
CA SER A 334 5.43 2.01 -15.22
C SER A 334 5.31 1.29 -13.89
N ASP A 335 6.22 1.60 -12.98
CA ASP A 335 6.13 1.19 -11.59
C ASP A 335 6.99 2.13 -10.72
N SER A 336 6.91 1.99 -9.40
CA SER A 336 7.66 2.84 -8.49
C SER A 336 8.11 2.13 -7.21
N TRP A 337 9.24 2.57 -6.69
CA TRP A 337 9.90 1.98 -5.53
C TRP A 337 10.57 3.03 -4.65
N SER A 338 10.76 2.71 -3.38
CA SER A 338 11.57 3.51 -2.46
C SER A 338 12.18 2.64 -1.38
N ASN A 339 13.44 2.92 -1.03
CA ASN A 339 14.09 2.36 0.15
C ASN A 339 13.85 3.18 1.43
N ALA A 340 12.97 4.20 1.39
CA ALA A 340 12.72 5.07 2.55
C ALA A 340 12.09 4.34 3.75
N ASP A 341 11.39 3.22 3.48
CA ASP A 341 10.76 2.35 4.49
C ASP A 341 11.65 1.18 4.93
N ALA A 342 12.82 0.98 4.30
CA ALA A 342 13.69 -0.10 4.70
C ALA A 342 14.19 0.19 6.12
N MET A 343 13.73 -0.60 7.09
CA MET A 343 14.20 -0.55 8.49
C MET A 343 15.64 -1.06 8.63
N ASP A 344 16.18 -1.69 7.60
CA ASP A 344 17.55 -2.18 7.60
C ASP A 344 18.51 -1.09 7.11
N GLU A 345 19.25 -0.51 8.06
CA GLU A 345 20.32 0.47 7.82
C GLU A 345 21.43 -0.06 6.88
N ASN A 346 21.45 -1.37 6.57
CA ASN A 346 22.43 -1.99 5.68
C ASN A 346 21.97 -2.11 4.21
N VAL A 347 20.73 -1.74 3.86
CA VAL A 347 20.20 -1.92 2.49
C VAL A 347 20.60 -0.78 1.54
N GLY A 348 21.05 0.37 2.04
CA GLY A 348 21.58 1.44 1.21
C GLY A 348 23.03 1.24 0.81
N SER A 349 23.29 0.88 -0.45
CA SER A 349 24.65 0.90 -1.03
C SER A 349 25.20 2.33 -1.20
N ASP A 350 24.31 3.31 -1.32
CA ASP A 350 24.66 4.73 -1.52
C ASP A 350 24.78 5.41 -0.15
N LYS A 351 26.01 5.54 0.33
CA LYS A 351 26.33 6.25 1.59
C LYS A 351 26.78 7.67 1.27
N ASP A 352 25.91 8.66 1.52
CA ASP A 352 26.34 10.05 1.58
C ASP A 352 27.01 10.30 2.94
N THR A 353 28.15 11.01 2.92
CA THR A 353 28.77 11.55 4.14
C THR A 353 28.10 12.87 4.49
N ASP A 354 27.50 12.94 5.67
CA ASP A 354 27.04 14.21 6.21
C ASP A 354 28.22 15.17 6.52
N HIS A 355 27.90 16.41 6.89
CA HIS A 355 28.91 17.42 7.24
C HIS A 355 29.75 17.08 8.47
N GLU A 356 29.39 16.03 9.22
CA GLU A 356 30.08 15.54 10.42
C GLU A 356 30.86 14.23 10.15
N GLY A 357 30.83 13.71 8.92
CA GLY A 357 31.55 12.52 8.50
C GLY A 357 30.83 11.20 8.78
N ASN A 358 29.54 11.23 9.17
CA ASN A 358 28.74 10.03 9.32
C ASN A 358 28.21 9.58 7.96
N LYS A 359 28.30 8.27 7.72
CA LYS A 359 27.77 7.63 6.52
C LYS A 359 26.30 7.29 6.75
N THR A 360 25.39 7.99 6.10
CA THR A 360 23.95 7.70 6.17
C THR A 360 23.48 7.16 4.83
N ALA A 361 22.68 6.09 4.83
CA ALA A 361 22.05 5.57 3.62
C ALA A 361 21.15 6.64 3.00
N THR A 362 21.36 6.97 1.73
CA THR A 362 20.54 7.98 1.05
C THR A 362 19.19 7.38 0.67
N LYS A 363 18.14 7.77 1.40
CA LYS A 363 16.76 7.40 1.07
C LYS A 363 16.37 7.99 -0.28
N LYS A 364 15.96 7.14 -1.24
CA LYS A 364 15.62 7.51 -2.61
C LYS A 364 14.23 7.01 -3.01
N VAL A 365 13.63 7.73 -3.94
CA VAL A 365 12.42 7.35 -4.67
C VAL A 365 12.82 7.06 -6.10
N VAL A 366 12.30 5.97 -6.65
CA VAL A 366 12.49 5.54 -8.04
C VAL A 366 11.12 5.46 -8.71
N ILE A 367 11.01 6.05 -9.90
CA ILE A 367 9.87 5.88 -10.80
C ILE A 367 10.43 5.31 -12.10
N LEU A 368 10.02 4.09 -12.44
CA LEU A 368 10.38 3.40 -13.67
C LEU A 368 9.34 3.69 -14.77
N LEU A 369 9.82 3.99 -15.96
CA LEU A 369 9.03 4.23 -17.16
C LEU A 369 9.62 3.42 -18.32
N GLU A 370 8.95 2.36 -18.76
CA GLU A 370 9.31 1.62 -19.96
C GLU A 370 8.49 2.13 -21.14
N MET A 371 9.18 2.51 -22.21
CA MET A 371 8.60 3.21 -23.36
C MET A 371 8.54 2.30 -24.58
N ASN A 372 7.35 2.18 -25.17
CA ASN A 372 7.16 1.59 -26.51
C ASN A 372 7.48 2.62 -27.62
N THR A 373 7.30 3.91 -27.35
CA THR A 373 7.71 4.98 -28.26
C THR A 373 8.39 6.09 -27.47
N TRP A 374 9.72 6.16 -27.59
CA TRP A 374 10.57 7.11 -26.88
C TRP A 374 11.06 8.27 -27.77
N SER A 375 10.94 8.12 -29.10
CA SER A 375 11.33 9.11 -30.10
C SER A 375 10.26 9.29 -31.16
N LEU A 376 10.02 10.53 -31.56
CA LEU A 376 8.94 10.96 -32.42
C LEU A 376 9.45 11.87 -33.54
N PRO A 377 8.80 11.86 -34.72
CA PRO A 377 9.18 12.74 -35.81
C PRO A 377 8.94 14.22 -35.47
N VAL A 378 9.72 15.10 -36.09
CA VAL A 378 9.70 16.56 -35.88
C VAL A 378 8.30 17.17 -35.95
N PHE A 379 7.43 16.66 -36.83
CA PHE A 379 6.11 17.20 -37.08
C PHE A 379 5.02 16.25 -36.60
N LYS A 380 3.93 16.82 -36.06
CA LYS A 380 2.68 16.13 -35.80
C LYS A 380 1.52 16.78 -36.53
N LYS A 381 0.61 15.93 -37.02
CA LYS A 381 -0.68 16.37 -37.57
C LYS A 381 -1.54 16.87 -36.43
N ARG A 382 -2.05 18.10 -36.55
CA ARG A 382 -2.95 18.72 -35.57
C ARG A 382 -4.32 18.94 -36.20
N ASN A 383 -5.36 18.55 -35.47
CA ASN A 383 -6.74 18.81 -35.85
C ASN A 383 -7.08 20.29 -35.62
N GLY A 384 -7.65 20.90 -36.65
CA GLY A 384 -8.30 22.21 -36.62
C GLY A 384 -9.82 22.08 -36.49
N PRO A 385 -10.55 23.20 -36.59
CA PRO A 385 -12.00 23.21 -36.50
C PRO A 385 -12.64 22.52 -37.71
N ALA A 386 -13.93 22.18 -37.60
CA ALA A 386 -14.73 21.76 -38.73
C ALA A 386 -14.79 22.88 -39.80
N ILE A 387 -14.83 22.53 -41.08
CA ILE A 387 -14.75 23.50 -42.18
C ILE A 387 -15.95 24.48 -42.22
N TRP A 388 -17.06 24.11 -41.59
CA TRP A 388 -18.29 24.91 -41.50
C TRP A 388 -18.25 25.98 -40.41
N ASP A 389 -17.34 25.84 -39.43
CA ASP A 389 -17.11 26.83 -38.38
C ASP A 389 -16.24 27.97 -38.95
N LYS A 390 -16.92 28.94 -39.58
CA LYS A 390 -16.27 30.03 -40.30
C LYS A 390 -15.35 30.87 -39.39
N ASP A 391 -15.81 31.16 -38.17
CA ASP A 391 -15.09 32.01 -37.23
C ASP A 391 -13.78 31.37 -36.77
N ASN A 392 -13.83 30.08 -36.41
CA ASN A 392 -12.62 29.37 -35.99
C ASN A 392 -11.74 29.00 -37.17
N THR A 393 -12.30 28.74 -38.37
CA THR A 393 -11.54 28.52 -39.60
C THR A 393 -10.65 29.72 -39.91
N SER A 394 -11.20 30.95 -39.93
CA SER A 394 -10.41 32.14 -40.22
C SER A 394 -9.27 32.36 -39.22
N LYS A 395 -9.52 32.12 -37.91
CA LYS A 395 -8.49 32.21 -36.87
C LYS A 395 -7.41 31.12 -37.03
N PHE A 396 -7.83 29.90 -37.34
CA PHE A 396 -6.94 28.75 -37.51
C PHE A 396 -6.00 28.96 -38.71
N LEU A 397 -6.54 29.31 -39.88
CA LEU A 397 -5.77 29.56 -41.09
C LEU A 397 -4.83 30.77 -40.96
N LYS A 398 -5.21 31.80 -40.18
CA LYS A 398 -4.31 32.93 -39.88
C LYS A 398 -3.06 32.48 -39.11
N LYS A 399 -3.19 31.49 -38.23
CA LYS A 399 -2.08 30.95 -37.44
C LYS A 399 -1.33 29.83 -38.16
N HIS A 400 -2.03 29.08 -39.01
CA HIS A 400 -1.57 27.89 -39.71
C HIS A 400 -1.93 28.01 -41.20
N PRO A 401 -1.22 28.85 -41.98
CA PRO A 401 -1.58 29.14 -43.36
C PRO A 401 -1.49 27.90 -44.27
N ASP A 402 -0.55 27.00 -44.00
CA ASP A 402 -0.31 25.78 -44.78
C ASP A 402 -1.20 24.59 -44.34
N SER A 403 -2.45 24.89 -43.98
CA SER A 403 -3.43 23.87 -43.57
C SER A 403 -4.17 23.27 -44.75
N TRP A 404 -4.59 22.01 -44.64
CA TRP A 404 -5.41 21.30 -45.62
C TRP A 404 -6.68 20.73 -44.98
N VAL A 405 -7.60 20.19 -45.78
CA VAL A 405 -8.83 19.55 -45.29
C VAL A 405 -8.68 18.03 -45.40
N GLU A 406 -9.07 17.32 -44.35
CA GLU A 406 -9.17 15.86 -44.32
C GLU A 406 -10.51 15.50 -43.66
N GLY A 407 -11.42 14.88 -44.42
CA GLY A 407 -12.82 14.73 -44.00
C GLY A 407 -13.54 16.08 -43.95
N ASP A 408 -14.14 16.40 -42.81
CA ASP A 408 -14.85 17.65 -42.55
C ASP A 408 -14.06 18.64 -41.67
N GLN A 409 -12.77 18.38 -41.44
CA GLN A 409 -11.92 19.16 -40.55
C GLN A 409 -10.68 19.73 -41.24
N TRP A 410 -10.29 20.93 -40.82
CA TRP A 410 -8.97 21.46 -41.10
C TRP A 410 -7.89 20.65 -40.39
N LYS A 411 -6.74 20.48 -41.03
CA LYS A 411 -5.54 19.84 -40.49
C LYS A 411 -4.32 20.72 -40.81
N THR A 412 -3.32 20.68 -39.94
CA THR A 412 -2.01 21.30 -40.18
C THR A 412 -0.90 20.39 -39.69
N LEU A 413 0.29 20.53 -40.27
CA LEU A 413 1.51 20.05 -39.63
C LEU A 413 1.97 21.09 -38.61
N SER A 414 2.37 20.62 -37.43
CA SER A 414 2.93 21.46 -36.37
C SER A 414 4.20 20.83 -35.83
N LYS A 415 5.23 21.63 -35.58
CA LYS A 415 6.46 21.13 -34.96
C LYS A 415 6.17 20.68 -33.54
N ARG A 416 6.66 19.50 -33.16
CA ARG A 416 6.61 19.02 -31.78
C ARG A 416 7.52 19.88 -30.92
N ARG A 417 7.10 20.11 -29.67
CA ARG A 417 7.94 20.80 -28.68
C ARG A 417 9.08 19.90 -28.19
N TYR A 418 8.80 18.60 -28.08
CA TYR A 418 9.71 17.55 -27.64
C TYR A 418 9.65 16.42 -28.67
N GLN A 419 10.81 15.90 -29.06
CA GLN A 419 10.92 14.79 -30.02
C GLN A 419 11.28 13.48 -29.33
N ASP A 420 11.83 13.56 -28.12
CA ASP A 420 12.24 12.43 -27.32
C ASP A 420 11.68 12.57 -25.89
N VAL A 421 11.54 11.42 -25.22
CA VAL A 421 10.99 11.33 -23.87
C VAL A 421 11.87 12.08 -22.85
N ASP A 422 13.19 12.03 -22.98
CA ASP A 422 14.14 12.74 -22.12
C ASP A 422 13.89 14.25 -22.12
N SER A 423 13.80 14.86 -23.30
CA SER A 423 13.58 16.30 -23.45
C SER A 423 12.21 16.71 -22.89
N LEU A 424 11.18 15.85 -23.04
CA LEU A 424 9.87 16.07 -22.44
C LEU A 424 9.96 16.04 -20.91
N ILE A 425 10.54 14.98 -20.33
CA ILE A 425 10.69 14.82 -18.87
C ILE A 425 11.49 15.99 -18.28
N HIS A 426 12.65 16.32 -18.87
CA HIS A 426 13.45 17.47 -18.44
C HIS A 426 12.71 18.80 -18.60
N GLY A 427 11.84 18.90 -19.60
CA GLY A 427 10.99 20.07 -19.82
C GLY A 427 9.88 20.22 -18.78
N ILE A 428 9.27 19.12 -18.34
CA ILE A 428 8.17 19.13 -17.36
C ILE A 428 8.65 19.16 -15.91
N LEU A 429 9.84 18.65 -15.60
CA LEU A 429 10.38 18.68 -14.22
C LEU A 429 11.08 20.00 -13.85
N LYS A 430 10.91 21.05 -14.66
CA LYS A 430 11.38 22.42 -14.36
C LYS A 430 10.34 23.22 -13.57
N PRO A 431 10.73 24.29 -12.86
CA PRO A 431 9.80 25.12 -12.08
C PRO A 431 8.57 25.63 -12.86
N ASP A 432 8.73 25.97 -14.15
CA ASP A 432 7.66 26.41 -15.05
C ASP A 432 6.82 25.25 -15.62
N GLY A 433 7.45 24.10 -15.85
CA GLY A 433 6.82 22.90 -16.40
C GLY A 433 6.03 22.07 -15.39
N ILE A 434 6.50 21.98 -14.15
CA ILE A 434 6.01 21.01 -13.15
C ILE A 434 4.58 21.27 -12.71
N SER A 435 4.08 22.49 -12.94
CA SER A 435 2.68 22.87 -12.75
C SER A 435 1.70 22.02 -13.59
N ARG A 436 2.18 21.44 -14.70
CA ARG A 436 1.40 20.54 -15.56
C ARG A 436 1.26 19.14 -14.97
N LEU A 437 2.16 18.75 -14.07
CA LEU A 437 2.16 17.46 -13.40
C LEU A 437 1.39 17.55 -12.08
N ARG A 438 0.59 16.52 -11.79
CA ARG A 438 -0.06 16.33 -10.50
C ARG A 438 0.91 15.65 -9.53
N VAL A 439 1.99 16.33 -9.18
CA VAL A 439 3.02 15.82 -8.26
C VAL A 439 2.54 15.91 -6.80
N GLY A 440 2.98 14.96 -5.97
CA GLY A 440 2.86 15.07 -4.52
C GLY A 440 3.51 16.35 -3.97
N LYS A 441 2.90 16.99 -2.97
CA LYS A 441 3.38 18.26 -2.40
C LYS A 441 4.83 18.16 -1.91
N HIS A 442 5.18 17.04 -1.26
CA HIS A 442 6.50 16.83 -0.69
C HIS A 442 7.52 16.43 -1.76
N LEU A 443 7.13 15.52 -2.67
CA LEU A 443 8.00 15.09 -3.78
C LEU A 443 8.37 16.24 -4.72
N LYS A 444 7.44 17.17 -4.96
CA LYS A 444 7.69 18.33 -5.83
C LYS A 444 8.92 19.12 -5.41
N LYS A 445 9.14 19.28 -4.10
CA LYS A 445 10.30 20.02 -3.57
C LYS A 445 11.60 19.28 -3.86
N GLU A 446 11.63 17.97 -3.58
CA GLU A 446 12.83 17.15 -3.78
C GLU A 446 13.18 17.01 -5.26
N ILE A 447 12.19 16.77 -6.13
CA ILE A 447 12.38 16.73 -7.59
C ILE A 447 12.95 18.06 -8.11
N LEU A 448 12.40 19.20 -7.69
CA LEU A 448 12.90 20.51 -8.14
C LEU A 448 14.29 20.86 -7.59
N LYS A 449 14.69 20.24 -6.48
CA LYS A 449 16.01 20.43 -5.87
C LYS A 449 17.05 19.63 -6.66
N ASN A 450 16.83 18.32 -6.83
CA ASN A 450 17.72 17.46 -7.58
C ASN A 450 16.99 16.16 -7.98
N TYR A 451 16.99 15.83 -9.27
CA TYR A 451 16.57 14.53 -9.78
C TYR A 451 17.58 14.05 -10.81
N GLN A 452 17.62 12.74 -11.03
CA GLN A 452 18.34 12.10 -12.11
C GLN A 452 17.35 11.33 -12.99
N LEU A 453 17.58 11.37 -14.29
CA LEU A 453 16.89 10.54 -15.27
C LEU A 453 17.96 9.67 -15.92
N LEU A 454 17.86 8.36 -15.72
CA LEU A 454 18.88 7.38 -16.07
C LEU A 454 18.25 6.28 -16.94
N ASP A 455 18.98 5.76 -17.91
CA ASP A 455 18.58 4.54 -18.61
C ASP A 455 18.79 3.32 -17.70
N VAL A 456 17.82 2.40 -17.67
CA VAL A 456 17.88 1.19 -16.82
C VAL A 456 19.09 0.33 -17.18
N VAL A 457 19.42 0.20 -18.46
CA VAL A 457 20.57 -0.59 -18.93
C VAL A 457 21.87 0.06 -18.44
N ASP A 458 21.96 1.39 -18.46
CA ASP A 458 23.13 2.10 -17.93
C ASP A 458 23.26 1.93 -16.41
N VAL A 459 22.14 1.98 -15.67
CA VAL A 459 22.11 1.73 -14.22
C VAL A 459 22.58 0.31 -13.89
N LEU A 460 22.09 -0.68 -14.64
CA LEU A 460 22.44 -2.09 -14.45
C LEU A 460 23.90 -2.40 -14.84
N ASN A 461 24.47 -1.65 -15.79
CA ASN A 461 25.89 -1.77 -16.16
C ASN A 461 26.84 -1.13 -15.13
N SER A 462 26.34 -0.34 -14.19
CA SER A 462 27.16 0.24 -13.12
C SER A 462 27.47 -0.80 -12.02
N GLU A 463 28.70 -0.78 -11.47
CA GLU A 463 29.12 -1.76 -10.45
C GLU A 463 28.31 -1.65 -9.13
N GLU A 464 27.76 -0.46 -8.84
CA GLU A 464 27.04 -0.13 -7.62
C GLU A 464 25.52 -0.07 -7.87
N THR A 465 24.84 -1.23 -7.86
CA THR A 465 23.37 -1.29 -7.91
C THR A 465 22.84 -1.76 -6.57
N ASP A 466 21.95 -0.97 -5.98
CA ASP A 466 21.21 -1.29 -4.76
C ASP A 466 20.46 -2.63 -4.91
N LYS A 467 20.59 -3.55 -3.94
CA LYS A 467 19.95 -4.88 -4.01
C LYS A 467 18.42 -4.77 -4.07
N GLY A 468 17.82 -3.84 -3.32
CA GLY A 468 16.39 -3.60 -3.35
C GLY A 468 15.91 -3.04 -4.70
N LEU A 469 16.74 -2.24 -5.37
CA LEU A 469 16.47 -1.81 -6.75
C LEU A 469 16.50 -2.99 -7.74
N LEU A 470 17.47 -3.91 -7.62
CA LEU A 470 17.51 -5.11 -8.45
C LEU A 470 16.27 -5.99 -8.25
N GLU A 471 15.85 -6.19 -7.01
CA GLU A 471 14.62 -6.92 -6.69
C GLU A 471 13.38 -6.26 -7.31
N PHE A 472 13.27 -4.94 -7.19
CA PHE A 472 12.19 -4.17 -7.81
C PHE A 472 12.16 -4.34 -9.34
N LEU A 473 13.31 -4.20 -10.00
CA LEU A 473 13.42 -4.36 -11.45
C LEU A 473 13.07 -5.80 -11.88
N HIS A 474 13.48 -6.80 -11.12
CA HIS A 474 13.12 -8.18 -11.38
C HIS A 474 11.60 -8.42 -11.27
N HIS A 475 10.95 -7.92 -10.22
CA HIS A 475 9.48 -8.03 -10.07
C HIS A 475 8.71 -7.25 -11.15
N TYR A 476 9.25 -6.12 -11.62
CA TYR A 476 8.67 -5.38 -12.73
C TYR A 476 8.64 -6.22 -14.01
N LEU A 477 9.72 -6.97 -14.27
CA LEU A 477 9.85 -7.86 -15.41
C LEU A 477 8.97 -9.12 -15.24
N ASN A 478 8.91 -9.68 -14.04
CA ASN A 478 8.29 -10.96 -13.69
C ASN A 478 7.02 -10.77 -12.85
N LYS A 479 6.01 -10.10 -13.40
CA LYS A 479 4.76 -9.76 -12.66
C LYS A 479 3.91 -10.96 -12.27
N ASP A 480 4.14 -12.12 -12.88
CA ASP A 480 3.46 -13.38 -12.62
C ASP A 480 4.11 -14.19 -11.48
N GLU A 481 5.30 -13.80 -11.01
CA GLU A 481 6.12 -14.50 -10.01
C GLU A 481 5.35 -14.94 -8.76
N PHE A 482 4.39 -14.11 -8.30
CA PHE A 482 3.59 -14.38 -7.11
C PHE A 482 2.21 -14.97 -7.40
N LEU A 483 1.76 -14.95 -8.66
CA LEU A 483 0.45 -15.48 -9.08
C LEU A 483 0.46 -17.01 -9.21
N ILE A 484 1.63 -17.57 -9.53
CA ILE A 484 1.88 -19.00 -9.66
C ILE A 484 2.97 -19.36 -8.66
N ARG A 485 2.63 -20.19 -7.67
CA ARG A 485 3.56 -20.63 -6.63
C ARG A 485 3.86 -22.12 -6.76
#